data_AF-A0A523GLG3-F1
#
_entry.id   AF-A0A523GLG3-F1
#
_cell.length_a   1.000
_cell.length_b   1.000
_cell.length_c   1.000
_cell.angle_alpha   90.00
_cell.angle_beta   90.00
_cell.angle_gamma   90.00
#
_symmetry.space_group_name_H-M   'P 1'
#
loop_
_entity.id
_entity.type
_entity.pdbx_description
1 polymer ?
#
loop_
_entity_poly.entity_id
_entity_poly.type
_entity_poly.pdbx_seq_one_letter_code
_entity_poly.pdbx_strand_id
1 'polypeptide(L)'
;MDSPEFRLLISLLLIPVVIWIHIWVRKRKNSRRNESGQEEFGSLGSTLISTLGEGLAILSSLILIIWIVGSILRYLFPAIFGMHM
;
A
#
# COMPACT_ATOMS: atom_id res chain seq x y z
N MET A 1 -17.25 -13.66 -11.84
CA MET A 1 -15.97 -13.10 -11.34
C MET A 1 -16.05 -11.58 -11.11
N ASP A 2 -17.26 -11.01 -11.00
CA ASP A 2 -17.49 -9.59 -10.71
C ASP A 2 -18.43 -9.36 -9.52
N SER A 3 -18.78 -10.41 -8.77
CA SER A 3 -19.68 -10.24 -7.63
C SER A 3 -18.99 -9.45 -6.50
N PRO A 4 -19.75 -8.66 -5.74
CA PRO A 4 -19.22 -7.90 -4.61
C PRO A 4 -18.50 -8.78 -3.58
N GLU A 5 -18.98 -10.01 -3.35
CA GLU A 5 -18.33 -10.95 -2.41
C GLU A 5 -16.93 -11.36 -2.91
N PHE A 6 -16.79 -11.58 -4.21
CA PHE A 6 -15.51 -11.95 -4.81
C PHE A 6 -14.47 -10.83 -4.68
N ARG A 7 -14.90 -9.57 -4.84
CA ARG A 7 -14.04 -8.39 -4.65
C ARG A 7 -13.60 -8.22 -3.19
N LEU A 8 -14.48 -8.53 -2.24
CA LEU A 8 -14.17 -8.53 -0.81
C LEU A 8 -13.15 -9.60 -0.44
N LEU A 9 -13.30 -10.81 -0.96
CA LEU A 9 -12.35 -11.91 -0.72
C LEU A 9 -10.95 -11.59 -1.26
N ILE A 10 -10.86 -11.00 -2.46
CA ILE A 10 -9.59 -10.54 -3.02
C ILE A 10 -8.95 -9.46 -2.13
N SER A 11 -9.76 -8.50 -1.66
CA SER A 11 -9.27 -7.44 -0.79
C SER A 11 -8.72 -7.98 0.52
N LEU A 12 -9.37 -8.98 1.12
CA LEU A 12 -8.90 -9.64 2.33
C LEU A 12 -7.58 -10.38 2.10
N LEU A 13 -7.43 -11.01 0.94
CA LEU A 13 -6.23 -11.78 0.57
C LEU A 13 -5.02 -10.89 0.26
N LEU A 14 -5.25 -9.62 -0.13
CA LEU A 14 -4.18 -8.65 -0.37
C LEU A 14 -3.59 -8.07 0.92
N ILE A 15 -4.31 -8.10 2.05
CA ILE A 15 -3.82 -7.60 3.35
C ILE A 15 -2.48 -8.25 3.76
N PRO A 16 -2.34 -9.59 3.79
CA PRO A 16 -1.06 -10.21 4.14
C PRO A 16 0.05 -9.91 3.13
N VAL A 17 -0.29 -9.72 1.84
CA VAL A 17 0.68 -9.34 0.80
C VAL A 17 1.25 -7.95 1.07
N VAL A 18 0.40 -6.99 1.42
CA VAL A 18 0.83 -5.63 1.78
C VAL A 18 1.70 -5.64 3.04
N ILE A 19 1.30 -6.40 4.07
CA ILE A 19 2.08 -6.55 5.31
C ILE A 19 3.45 -7.15 5.01
N TRP A 20 3.52 -8.19 4.17
CA TRP A 20 4.78 -8.79 3.76
C TRP A 20 5.66 -7.76 3.05
N ILE A 21 5.15 -7.06 2.04
CA ILE A 21 5.91 -6.03 1.31
C ILE A 21 6.46 -4.98 2.28
N HIS A 22 5.65 -4.51 3.23
CA HIS A 22 6.07 -3.53 4.21
C HIS A 22 7.20 -4.07 5.13
N ILE A 23 7.06 -5.31 5.60
CA ILE A 23 8.09 -6.00 6.39
C ILE A 23 9.37 -6.22 5.57
N TRP A 24 9.25 -6.56 4.28
CA TRP A 24 10.38 -6.79 3.40
C TRP A 24 11.16 -5.50 3.13
N VAL A 25 10.46 -4.40 2.84
CA VAL A 25 11.07 -3.07 2.71
C VAL A 25 11.78 -2.69 4.02
N ARG A 26 11.13 -2.90 5.17
CA ARG A 26 11.71 -2.62 6.49
C ARG A 26 12.94 -3.48 6.77
N LYS A 27 12.89 -4.80 6.48
CA LYS A 27 14.03 -5.70 6.62
C LYS A 27 15.18 -5.31 5.68
N ARG A 28 14.89 -4.91 4.45
CA ARG A 28 15.92 -4.47 3.49
C ARG A 28 16.56 -3.15 3.93
N LYS A 29 15.79 -2.22 4.51
CA LYS A 29 16.31 -0.99 5.14
C LYS A 29 17.18 -1.32 6.35
N ASN A 30 16.73 -2.23 7.22
CA ASN A 30 17.46 -2.62 8.42
C ASN A 30 18.73 -3.44 8.13
N SER A 31 18.71 -4.26 7.08
CA SER A 31 19.88 -5.03 6.61
C SER A 31 21.00 -4.16 6.04
N ARG A 32 20.76 -2.86 5.82
CA ARG A 32 21.76 -1.86 5.41
C ARG A 32 22.30 -1.03 6.58
N ARG A 33 21.85 -1.29 7.81
CA ARG A 33 22.39 -0.67 9.03
C ARG A 33 23.36 -1.65 9.69
N ASN A 34 24.60 -1.18 9.88
CA ASN A 34 25.63 -1.83 10.68
C ASN A 34 25.22 -1.84 12.17
N GLU A 35 25.78 -2.77 12.95
CA GLU A 35 25.71 -2.88 14.42
C GLU A 35 25.90 -1.56 15.19
N SER A 36 26.53 -0.55 14.58
CA SER A 36 26.73 0.81 15.13
C SER A 36 25.60 1.81 14.88
N GLY A 37 24.54 1.46 14.14
CA GLY A 37 23.36 2.30 13.94
C GLY A 37 23.46 3.40 12.87
N GLN A 38 24.62 3.53 12.20
CA GLN A 38 24.85 4.46 11.09
C GLN A 38 24.44 3.86 9.73
N GLU A 39 23.82 4.66 8.87
CA GLU A 39 23.51 4.29 7.48
C GLU A 39 24.76 4.48 6.61
N GLU A 40 25.39 3.40 6.17
CA GLU A 40 26.40 3.45 5.11
C GLU A 40 25.72 3.77 3.77
N PHE A 41 25.44 5.04 3.49
CA PHE A 41 25.15 5.48 2.13
C PHE A 41 26.44 5.55 1.33
N GLY A 42 26.97 4.39 0.94
CA GLY A 42 28.17 4.33 0.09
C GLY A 42 27.98 4.82 -1.35
N SER A 43 26.75 5.16 -1.79
CA SER A 43 26.51 5.55 -3.19
C SER A 43 25.22 6.35 -3.41
N LEU A 44 25.32 7.41 -4.21
CA LEU A 44 24.21 8.23 -4.72
C LEU A 44 23.10 7.41 -5.41
N GLY A 45 23.44 6.27 -6.02
CA GLY A 45 22.47 5.37 -6.65
C GLY A 45 21.56 4.66 -5.64
N SER A 46 22.05 4.39 -4.43
CA SER A 46 21.25 3.83 -3.33
C SER A 46 20.19 4.84 -2.87
N THR A 47 20.56 6.11 -2.77
CA THR A 47 19.67 7.20 -2.36
C THR A 47 18.57 7.42 -3.41
N LEU A 48 18.92 7.44 -4.69
CA LEU A 48 17.95 7.55 -5.80
C LEU A 48 16.92 6.41 -5.80
N ILE A 49 17.36 5.16 -5.64
CA ILE A 49 16.46 4.00 -5.58
C ILE A 49 15.59 4.05 -4.31
N SER A 50 16.12 4.54 -3.19
CA SER A 50 15.36 4.72 -1.94
C SER A 50 14.26 5.77 -2.10
N THR A 51 14.59 6.93 -2.65
CA THR A 51 13.62 8.02 -2.88
C THR A 51 12.54 7.60 -3.88
N LEU A 52 12.91 6.87 -4.94
CA LEU A 52 11.95 6.32 -5.90
C LEU A 52 11.04 5.26 -5.23
N GLY A 53 11.59 4.40 -4.38
CA GLY A 53 10.81 3.41 -3.63
C GLY A 53 9.84 4.04 -2.64
N GLU A 54 10.28 5.05 -1.89
CA GLU A 54 9.42 5.82 -0.97
C GLU A 54 8.35 6.60 -1.73
N GLY A 55 8.70 7.22 -2.86
CA GLY A 55 7.74 7.91 -3.73
C GLY A 55 6.67 6.97 -4.29
N LEU A 56 7.05 5.78 -4.77
CA LEU A 56 6.11 4.76 -5.24
C LEU A 56 5.22 4.23 -4.11
N ALA A 57 5.73 4.10 -2.89
CA ALA A 57 4.95 3.67 -1.74
C ALA A 57 3.87 4.71 -1.37
N ILE A 58 4.20 6.01 -1.43
CA ILE A 58 3.24 7.09 -1.16
C ILE A 58 2.16 7.14 -2.24
N LEU A 59 2.55 7.08 -3.52
CA LEU A 59 1.61 7.11 -4.64
C LEU A 59 0.65 5.91 -4.63
N SER A 60 1.17 4.70 -4.39
CA SER A 60 0.34 3.49 -4.30
C SER A 60 -0.63 3.53 -3.12
N SER A 61 -0.18 4.02 -1.96
CA SER A 61 -1.03 4.23 -0.79
C SER A 61 -2.18 5.21 -1.09
N LEU A 62 -1.88 6.33 -1.73
CA LEU A 62 -2.89 7.32 -2.10
C LEU A 62 -3.94 6.76 -3.05
N ILE A 63 -3.51 6.02 -4.08
CA ILE A 63 -4.41 5.37 -5.05
C ILE A 63 -5.35 4.38 -4.34
N LEU A 64 -4.82 3.58 -3.41
CA LEU A 64 -5.60 2.63 -2.61
C LEU A 64 -6.67 3.35 -1.78
N ILE A 65 -6.32 4.43 -1.10
CA ILE A 65 -7.27 5.22 -0.31
C ILE A 65 -8.40 5.75 -1.20
N ILE A 66 -8.06 6.32 -2.36
CA ILE A 66 -9.05 6.83 -3.31
C ILE A 66 -10.00 5.71 -3.76
N TRP A 67 -9.46 4.52 -4.05
CA TRP A 67 -10.27 3.35 -4.42
C TRP A 67 -11.21 2.90 -3.31
N ILE A 68 -10.71 2.82 -2.08
CA ILE A 68 -11.50 2.42 -0.91
C ILE A 68 -12.63 3.43 -0.68
N VAL A 69 -12.30 4.71 -0.60
CA VAL A 69 -13.28 5.78 -0.36
C VAL A 69 -14.31 5.85 -1.49
N GLY A 70 -13.86 5.74 -2.75
CA GLY A 70 -14.76 5.72 -3.91
C GLY A 70 -15.71 4.51 -3.89
N SER A 71 -15.23 3.33 -3.48
CA SER A 71 -16.06 2.15 -3.35
C SER A 71 -17.07 2.26 -2.20
N ILE A 72 -16.63 2.79 -1.05
CA ILE A 72 -17.49 3.07 0.11
C ILE A 72 -18.59 4.05 -0.29
N LEU A 73 -18.25 5.17 -0.91
CA LEU A 73 -19.23 6.16 -1.38
C LEU A 73 -20.22 5.55 -2.38
N ARG A 74 -19.75 4.77 -3.35
CA ARG A 74 -20.65 4.10 -4.31
C ARG A 74 -21.61 3.12 -3.67
N TYR A 75 -21.26 2.50 -2.54
CA TYR A 75 -22.10 1.50 -1.89
C TYR A 75 -22.97 2.07 -0.78
N LEU A 76 -22.39 2.87 0.12
CA LEU A 76 -23.08 3.45 1.27
C LEU A 76 -23.94 4.65 0.90
N PHE A 77 -23.56 5.47 -0.08
CA PHE A 77 -24.36 6.63 -0.47
C PHE A 77 -25.75 6.22 -1.00
N PRO A 78 -25.89 5.27 -1.94
CA PRO A 78 -27.20 4.78 -2.37
C PRO A 78 -27.99 4.11 -1.24
N ALA A 79 -27.30 3.35 -0.38
CA ALA A 79 -27.92 2.62 0.72
C ALA A 79 -28.48 3.53 1.83
N ILE A 80 -27.78 4.62 2.15
CA ILE A 80 -28.21 5.60 3.17
C ILE A 80 -29.32 6.51 2.63
N PHE A 81 -29.22 6.91 1.36
CA PHE A 81 -30.17 7.85 0.74
C PHE A 81 -31.33 7.17 -0.01
N GLY A 82 -31.42 5.84 0.04
CA GLY A 82 -32.51 5.08 -0.59
C GLY A 82 -32.57 5.23 -2.12
N MET A 83 -31.49 5.71 -2.75
CA MET A 83 -31.43 5.88 -4.19
C MET A 83 -31.08 4.54 -4.84
N HIS A 84 -32.10 3.72 -5.09
CA HIS A 84 -31.98 2.60 -6.03
C HIS A 84 -31.78 3.20 -7.43
N MET A 85 -30.54 3.18 -7.94
CA MET A 85 -30.28 3.30 -9.38
C MET A 85 -30.40 1.94 -10.04
#